data_AF-A0A8H5CJN8-F1
#
_entry.id   AF-A0A8H5CJN8-F1
#
_cell.length_a   1.000
_cell.length_b   1.000
_cell.length_c   1.000
_cell.angle_alpha   90.00
_cell.angle_beta   90.00
_cell.angle_gamma   90.00
#
_symmetry.space_group_name_H-M   'P 1'
#
loop_
_entity.id
_entity.type
_entity.pdbx_description
1 polymer ?
#
loop_
_entity_poly.entity_id
_entity_poly.type
_entity_poly.pdbx_seq_one_letter_code
_entity_poly.pdbx_strand_id
1 'polypeptide(L)'
;MVHLGWIRTCLYILLLVFTFILFVLCCVRINETLSANFYDPVVAELLFTSIATMFWVVLMLCIFFIEKLKFNFIRLYWQELIGLLILWFLWIGGAAAASSIFGDLENCQRFESCRVLSALLAFAWVGWIVLTVIVIISIVAMVQSTRDGRKDSVPEDEPRPYITKAIKPAEYRDSLPYLVES
;
A
#
# COMPACT_ATOMS: atom_id res chain seq x y z
N MET A 1 7.62 14.56 -2.11
CA MET A 1 8.03 13.19 -1.69
C MET A 1 7.71 12.89 -0.23
N VAL A 2 8.00 13.78 0.73
CA VAL A 2 7.78 13.52 2.17
C VAL A 2 6.32 13.12 2.47
N HIS A 3 5.32 13.83 1.95
CA HIS A 3 3.91 13.53 2.22
C HIS A 3 3.47 12.12 1.79
N LEU A 4 4.03 11.58 0.70
CA LEU A 4 3.68 10.23 0.20
C LEU A 4 4.25 9.13 1.10
N GLY A 5 5.46 9.34 1.64
CA GLY A 5 6.08 8.40 2.57
C GLY A 5 5.30 8.27 3.88
N TRP A 6 4.79 9.38 4.42
CA TRP A 6 3.99 9.36 5.65
C TRP A 6 2.66 8.64 5.46
N ILE A 7 1.96 8.92 4.35
CA ILE A 7 0.72 8.21 3.99
C ILE A 7 0.99 6.70 3.96
N ARG A 8 2.05 6.28 3.25
CA ARG A 8 2.41 4.86 3.14
C ARG A 8 2.66 4.22 4.51
N THR A 9 3.43 4.86 5.39
CA THR A 9 3.67 4.36 6.75
C THR A 9 2.37 4.26 7.56
N CYS A 10 1.47 5.24 7.46
CA CYS A 10 0.16 5.18 8.12
C CYS A 10 -0.68 3.99 7.61
N LEU A 11 -0.69 3.73 6.30
CA LEU A 11 -1.41 2.57 5.74
C LEU A 11 -0.80 1.23 6.20
N TYR A 12 0.53 1.13 6.33
CA TYR A 12 1.15 -0.06 6.89
C TYR A 12 0.76 -0.31 8.34
N ILE A 13 0.70 0.73 9.18
CA ILE A 13 0.24 0.62 10.57
C ILE A 13 -1.22 0.19 10.61
N LEU A 14 -2.08 0.78 9.77
CA LEU A 14 -3.49 0.40 9.66
C LEU A 14 -3.64 -1.07 9.23
N LEU A 15 -2.87 -1.51 8.23
CA LEU A 15 -2.85 -2.91 7.79
C LEU A 15 -2.40 -3.85 8.92
N LEU A 16 -1.41 -3.46 9.72
CA LEU A 16 -0.93 -4.23 10.87
C LEU A 16 -2.02 -4.40 11.94
N VAL A 17 -2.82 -3.38 12.20
CA VAL A 17 -3.95 -3.48 13.13
C VAL A 17 -5.01 -4.43 12.60
N PHE A 18 -5.36 -4.34 11.31
CA PHE A 18 -6.34 -5.24 10.70
C PHE A 18 -5.87 -6.69 10.63
N THR A 19 -4.59 -6.93 10.32
CA THR A 19 -4.01 -8.28 10.35
C THR A 19 -3.97 -8.86 11.75
N PHE A 20 -3.71 -8.03 12.77
CA PHE A 20 -3.75 -8.43 14.16
C PHE A 20 -5.14 -8.85 14.61
N ILE A 21 -6.16 -8.08 14.25
CA ILE A 21 -7.54 -8.45 14.54
C ILE A 21 -7.90 -9.77 13.85
N LEU A 22 -7.55 -9.94 12.57
CA LEU A 22 -7.78 -11.21 11.85
C LEU A 22 -7.06 -12.40 12.49
N PHE A 23 -5.81 -12.23 12.89
CA PHE A 23 -5.04 -13.28 13.55
C PHE A 23 -5.74 -13.75 14.83
N VAL A 24 -6.17 -12.80 15.67
CA VAL A 24 -6.90 -13.12 16.91
C VAL A 24 -8.23 -13.84 16.60
N LEU A 25 -8.99 -13.38 15.60
CA LEU A 25 -10.24 -14.04 15.18
C LEU A 25 -10.00 -15.47 14.67
N CYS A 26 -8.91 -15.70 13.93
CA CYS A 26 -8.53 -17.05 13.49
C CYS A 26 -8.18 -17.95 14.68
N CYS A 27 -7.43 -17.45 15.67
CA CYS A 27 -7.11 -18.21 16.88
C CYS A 27 -8.37 -18.62 17.66
N VAL A 28 -9.32 -17.69 17.83
CA VAL A 28 -10.60 -17.99 18.50
C VAL A 28 -11.35 -19.07 17.74
N ARG A 29 -11.42 -18.99 16.41
CA ARG A 29 -12.11 -20.01 15.61
C ARG A 29 -11.44 -21.38 15.70
N ILE A 30 -10.11 -21.44 15.67
CA ILE A 30 -9.35 -22.69 15.74
C ILE A 30 -9.57 -23.39 17.08
N ASN A 31 -9.66 -22.63 18.18
CA ASN A 31 -9.92 -23.19 19.51
C ASN A 31 -11.28 -23.93 19.55
N GLU A 32 -12.31 -23.36 18.92
CA GLU A 32 -13.63 -23.99 18.82
C GLU A 32 -13.58 -25.26 17.95
N THR A 33 -12.91 -25.19 16.79
CA THR A 33 -12.87 -26.33 15.84
C THR A 33 -12.04 -27.52 16.35
N LEU A 34 -11.00 -27.26 17.16
CA LEU A 34 -10.18 -28.30 17.76
C LEU A 34 -10.99 -29.17 18.73
N SER A 35 -11.91 -28.56 19.47
CA SER A 35 -12.81 -29.29 20.38
C SER A 35 -13.79 -30.23 19.64
N ALA A 36 -14.08 -29.92 18.37
CA ALA A 36 -14.99 -30.67 17.52
C ALA A 36 -14.28 -31.67 16.56
N ASN A 37 -12.95 -31.81 16.62
CA ASN A 37 -12.14 -32.62 15.69
C ASN A 37 -12.40 -32.30 14.19
N PHE A 38 -12.72 -31.05 13.87
CA PHE A 38 -12.98 -30.60 12.50
C PHE A 38 -11.89 -29.61 12.07
N TYR A 39 -11.35 -29.75 10.86
CA TYR A 39 -10.32 -28.86 10.32
C TYR A 39 -10.90 -28.02 9.18
N ASP A 40 -10.78 -26.70 9.30
CA ASP A 40 -11.26 -25.74 8.30
C ASP A 40 -10.07 -25.18 7.52
N PRO A 41 -9.86 -25.59 6.25
CA PRO A 41 -8.70 -25.19 5.47
C PRO A 41 -8.65 -23.69 5.19
N VAL A 42 -9.80 -23.03 5.11
CA VAL A 42 -9.89 -21.60 4.80
C VAL A 42 -9.39 -20.76 5.97
N VAL A 43 -9.72 -21.16 7.20
CA VAL A 43 -9.21 -20.48 8.41
C VAL A 43 -7.69 -20.63 8.52
N ALA A 44 -7.15 -21.79 8.13
CA ALA A 44 -5.71 -22.01 8.11
C ALA A 44 -4.97 -21.14 7.07
N GLU A 45 -5.54 -20.96 5.89
CA GLU A 45 -5.01 -20.06 4.85
C GLU A 45 -4.98 -18.60 5.32
N LEU A 46 -6.07 -18.13 5.93
CA LEU A 46 -6.18 -16.77 6.48
C LEU A 46 -5.23 -16.56 7.66
N LEU A 47 -5.05 -17.57 8.52
CA LEU A 47 -4.07 -17.54 9.60
C LEU A 47 -2.66 -17.38 9.04
N PHE A 48 -2.28 -18.22 8.07
CA PHE A 48 -0.97 -18.13 7.41
C PHE A 48 -0.75 -16.76 6.77
N THR A 49 -1.76 -16.28 6.05
CA THR A 49 -1.74 -14.98 5.38
C THR A 49 -1.58 -13.83 6.39
N SER A 50 -2.26 -13.89 7.54
CA SER A 50 -2.15 -12.86 8.59
C SER A 50 -0.73 -12.82 9.20
N ILE A 51 -0.12 -13.98 9.47
CA ILE A 51 1.24 -14.09 10.00
C ILE A 51 2.26 -13.58 8.97
N ALA A 52 2.13 -14.01 7.71
CA ALA A 52 3.00 -13.57 6.63
C ALA A 52 2.90 -12.05 6.43
N THR A 53 1.68 -11.48 6.51
CA THR A 53 1.47 -10.04 6.39
C THR A 53 2.05 -9.29 7.57
N MET A 54 1.86 -9.76 8.82
CA MET A 54 2.50 -9.15 9.99
C MET A 54 4.02 -9.12 9.86
N PHE A 55 4.62 -10.27 9.53
CA PHE A 55 6.06 -10.38 9.36
C PHE A 55 6.57 -9.40 8.30
N TRP A 56 5.88 -9.33 7.15
CA TRP A 56 6.22 -8.42 6.07
C TRP A 56 6.10 -6.94 6.47
N VAL A 57 5.00 -6.56 7.14
CA VAL A 57 4.77 -5.17 7.56
C VAL A 57 5.79 -4.75 8.61
N VAL A 58 6.09 -5.60 9.60
CA VAL A 58 7.12 -5.32 10.61
C VAL A 58 8.49 -5.18 9.95
N LEU A 59 8.85 -6.06 9.02
CA LEU A 59 10.10 -5.97 8.27
C LEU A 59 10.20 -4.64 7.51
N MET A 60 9.14 -4.24 6.81
CA MET A 60 9.12 -2.98 6.05
C MET A 60 9.19 -1.74 6.95
N LEU A 61 8.48 -1.74 8.09
CA LEU A 61 8.57 -0.66 9.06
C LEU A 61 9.97 -0.57 9.66
N CYS A 62 10.58 -1.70 10.03
CA CYS A 62 11.95 -1.76 10.52
C CYS A 62 12.95 -1.21 9.49
N ILE A 63 12.85 -1.62 8.23
CA ILE A 63 13.70 -1.10 7.16
C ILE A 63 13.50 0.41 7.01
N PHE A 64 12.26 0.91 7.02
CA PHE A 64 11.98 2.35 6.92
C PHE A 64 12.60 3.16 8.07
N PHE A 65 12.58 2.63 9.30
CA PHE A 65 13.26 3.25 10.44
C PHE A 65 14.79 3.23 10.30
N ILE A 66 15.35 2.13 9.78
CA ILE A 66 16.79 1.96 9.58
C ILE A 66 17.30 2.81 8.40
N GLU A 67 16.55 2.95 7.32
CA GLU A 67 16.97 3.68 6.11
C GLU A 67 17.20 5.18 6.31
N LYS A 68 16.77 5.75 7.46
CA LYS A 68 17.29 7.04 7.92
C LYS A 68 18.83 7.08 8.03
N LEU A 69 19.51 5.93 7.95
CA LEU A 69 20.97 5.76 8.06
C LEU A 69 21.73 5.57 6.73
N LYS A 70 21.14 5.83 5.55
CA LYS A 70 21.79 5.89 4.20
C LYS A 70 21.93 4.53 3.45
N PHE A 71 20.89 4.05 2.77
CA PHE A 71 21.01 2.99 1.76
C PHE A 71 20.22 3.27 0.46
N ASN A 72 20.60 2.56 -0.62
CA ASN A 72 20.16 2.77 -2.00
C ASN A 72 18.66 2.46 -2.22
N PHE A 73 17.84 3.53 -2.32
CA PHE A 73 16.38 3.50 -2.44
C PHE A 73 15.80 2.67 -3.61
N ILE A 74 16.45 2.65 -4.79
CA ILE A 74 15.83 2.10 -6.02
C ILE A 74 15.64 0.57 -5.97
N ARG A 75 16.57 -0.16 -5.35
CA ARG A 75 16.50 -1.64 -5.28
C ARG A 75 15.44 -2.13 -4.27
N LEU A 76 15.08 -1.29 -3.31
CA LEU A 76 14.12 -1.62 -2.26
C LEU A 76 12.67 -1.62 -2.77
N TYR A 77 12.30 -0.65 -3.62
CA TYR A 77 10.92 -0.53 -4.14
C TYR A 77 10.45 -1.76 -4.93
N TRP A 78 11.35 -2.40 -5.68
CA TRP A 78 11.03 -3.64 -6.40
C TRP A 78 10.77 -4.81 -5.46
N GLN A 79 11.55 -4.93 -4.39
CA GLN A 79 11.38 -5.97 -3.36
C GLN A 79 10.11 -5.73 -2.54
N GLU A 80 9.76 -4.47 -2.29
CA GLU A 80 8.51 -4.09 -1.66
C GLU A 80 7.30 -4.49 -2.52
N LEU A 81 7.34 -4.16 -3.81
CA LEU A 81 6.23 -4.43 -4.73
C LEU A 81 5.99 -5.93 -4.94
N ILE A 82 7.06 -6.73 -5.10
CA ILE A 82 6.91 -8.19 -5.31
C ILE A 82 6.25 -8.85 -4.09
N GLY A 83 6.66 -8.50 -2.87
CA GLY A 83 6.05 -9.08 -1.67
C GLY A 83 4.63 -8.57 -1.42
N LEU A 84 4.34 -7.30 -1.72
CA LEU A 84 2.96 -6.80 -1.69
C LEU A 84 2.06 -7.53 -2.68
N LEU A 85 2.53 -7.85 -3.89
CA LEU A 85 1.75 -8.61 -4.86
C LEU A 85 1.49 -10.05 -4.41
N ILE A 86 2.50 -10.72 -3.84
CA ILE A 86 2.32 -12.07 -3.28
C ILE A 86 1.26 -12.06 -2.17
N LEU A 87 1.35 -11.10 -1.24
CA LEU A 87 0.36 -10.94 -0.19
C LEU A 87 -1.02 -10.59 -0.77
N TRP A 88 -1.08 -9.77 -1.82
CA TRP A 88 -2.34 -9.42 -2.48
C TRP A 88 -3.08 -10.67 -2.99
N PHE A 89 -2.36 -11.60 -3.62
CA PHE A 89 -2.94 -12.87 -4.10
C PHE A 89 -3.38 -13.81 -2.95
N LEU A 90 -2.60 -13.87 -1.87
CA LEU A 90 -2.99 -14.65 -0.68
C LEU A 90 -4.26 -14.10 -0.02
N TRP A 91 -4.38 -12.78 0.07
CA TRP A 91 -5.55 -12.13 0.65
C TRP A 91 -6.82 -12.32 -0.17
N ILE A 92 -6.75 -12.17 -1.50
CA ILE A 92 -7.92 -12.39 -2.37
C ILE A 92 -8.32 -13.87 -2.40
N GLY A 93 -7.35 -14.79 -2.37
CA GLY A 93 -7.60 -16.24 -2.28
C GLY A 93 -8.39 -16.59 -1.03
N GLY A 94 -7.87 -16.20 0.14
CA GLY A 94 -8.53 -16.46 1.42
C GLY A 94 -9.90 -15.78 1.54
N ALA A 95 -10.04 -14.54 1.06
CA ALA A 95 -11.33 -13.83 1.09
C ALA A 95 -12.36 -14.47 0.15
N ALA A 96 -11.96 -14.89 -1.05
CA ALA A 96 -12.83 -15.55 -2.02
C ALA A 96 -13.26 -16.94 -1.54
N ALA A 97 -12.32 -17.73 -1.00
CA ALA A 97 -12.60 -19.04 -0.42
C ALA A 97 -13.52 -18.93 0.80
N ALA A 98 -13.32 -17.93 1.67
CA ALA A 98 -14.22 -17.68 2.79
C ALA A 98 -15.62 -17.25 2.31
N SER A 99 -15.71 -16.42 1.27
CA SER A 99 -17.00 -15.96 0.73
C SER A 99 -17.81 -17.10 0.10
N SER A 100 -17.15 -18.09 -0.51
CA SER A 100 -17.86 -19.21 -1.16
C SER A 100 -18.42 -20.22 -0.17
N ILE A 101 -17.77 -20.42 0.98
CA ILE A 101 -18.23 -21.35 2.02
C ILE A 101 -19.23 -20.67 2.96
N PHE A 102 -19.02 -19.38 3.27
CA PHE A 102 -19.75 -18.65 4.31
C PHE A 102 -20.64 -17.52 3.76
N GLY A 103 -21.10 -17.62 2.51
CA GLY A 103 -21.90 -16.57 1.86
C GLY A 103 -23.26 -16.30 2.51
N ASP A 104 -23.97 -17.35 2.96
CA ASP A 104 -25.36 -17.26 3.44
C ASP A 104 -25.48 -17.23 4.98
N LEU A 105 -24.79 -16.30 5.65
CA LEU A 105 -24.76 -16.23 7.12
C LEU A 105 -25.84 -15.35 7.77
N GLU A 106 -26.78 -14.79 6.99
CA GLU A 106 -27.80 -13.84 7.51
C GLU A 106 -28.71 -14.46 8.57
N ASN A 107 -29.07 -15.73 8.42
CA ASN A 107 -30.00 -16.41 9.34
C ASN A 107 -29.31 -16.98 10.61
N CYS A 108 -27.97 -16.97 10.66
CA CYS A 108 -27.19 -17.59 11.75
C CYS A 108 -26.64 -16.57 12.77
N GLN A 109 -26.96 -15.28 12.65
CA GLN A 109 -26.42 -14.20 13.51
C GLN A 109 -26.71 -14.38 15.01
N ARG A 110 -27.65 -15.26 15.39
CA ARG A 110 -27.95 -15.58 16.79
C ARG A 110 -26.83 -16.37 17.49
N PHE A 111 -26.01 -17.10 16.74
CA PHE A 111 -24.94 -17.92 17.29
C PHE A 111 -23.60 -17.19 17.27
N GLU A 112 -22.84 -17.27 18.37
CA GLU A 112 -21.56 -16.57 18.51
C GLU A 112 -20.55 -16.99 17.42
N SER A 113 -20.55 -18.25 17.02
CA SER A 113 -19.66 -18.76 15.98
C SER A 113 -19.89 -18.10 14.61
N CYS A 114 -21.14 -17.79 14.26
CA CYS A 114 -21.47 -17.12 13.00
C CYS A 114 -21.11 -15.63 13.03
N ARG A 115 -21.20 -14.96 14.18
CA ARG A 115 -20.72 -13.58 14.35
C ARG A 115 -19.20 -13.47 14.13
N VAL A 116 -18.43 -14.41 14.65
CA VAL A 116 -16.96 -14.46 14.46
C VAL A 116 -16.60 -14.67 12.98
N LEU A 117 -17.28 -15.59 12.29
CA LEU A 117 -17.06 -15.83 10.86
C LEU A 117 -17.37 -14.61 9.99
N SER A 118 -18.50 -13.94 10.28
CA SER A 118 -18.88 -12.72 9.56
C SER A 118 -17.86 -11.59 9.79
N ALA A 119 -17.40 -11.41 11.04
CA ALA A 119 -16.33 -10.46 11.34
C ALA A 119 -15.03 -10.80 10.59
N LEU A 120 -14.64 -12.08 10.57
CA LEU A 120 -13.46 -12.55 9.85
C LEU A 120 -13.55 -12.21 8.35
N LEU A 121 -14.70 -12.49 7.72
CA LEU A 121 -14.93 -12.19 6.31
C LEU A 121 -14.85 -10.67 6.04
N ALA A 122 -15.47 -9.86 6.90
CA ALA A 122 -15.44 -8.40 6.78
C ALA A 122 -14.00 -7.87 6.87
N PHE A 123 -13.22 -8.31 7.86
CA PHE A 123 -11.84 -7.88 8.01
C PHE A 123 -10.93 -8.41 6.89
N ALA A 124 -11.21 -9.60 6.34
CA ALA A 124 -10.49 -10.13 5.17
C ALA A 124 -10.67 -9.21 3.94
N TRP A 125 -11.91 -8.79 3.66
CA TRP A 125 -12.17 -7.87 2.55
C TRP A 125 -11.61 -6.47 2.80
N VAL A 126 -11.76 -5.92 4.01
CA VAL A 126 -11.22 -4.60 4.36
C VAL A 126 -9.69 -4.60 4.27
N GLY A 127 -9.02 -5.63 4.78
CA GLY A 127 -7.57 -5.72 4.67
C GLY A 127 -7.09 -5.89 3.22
N TRP A 128 -7.81 -6.62 2.37
CA TRP A 128 -7.52 -6.66 0.94
C TRP A 128 -7.65 -5.27 0.29
N ILE A 129 -8.71 -4.51 0.59
CA ILE A 129 -8.89 -3.13 0.08
C ILE A 129 -7.70 -2.25 0.51
N VAL A 130 -7.32 -2.27 1.79
CA VAL A 130 -6.16 -1.50 2.28
C VAL A 130 -4.88 -1.90 1.53
N LEU A 131 -4.68 -3.20 1.32
CA LEU A 131 -3.53 -3.72 0.60
C LEU A 131 -3.52 -3.25 -0.87
N THR A 132 -4.67 -3.20 -1.53
CA THR A 132 -4.79 -2.65 -2.90
C THR A 132 -4.37 -1.18 -2.96
N VAL A 133 -4.78 -0.37 -1.98
CA VAL A 133 -4.41 1.05 -1.91
C VAL A 133 -2.91 1.19 -1.70
N ILE A 134 -2.30 0.36 -0.84
CA ILE A 134 -0.84 0.35 -0.65
C ILE A 134 -0.13 0.01 -1.96
N VAL A 135 -0.57 -1.03 -2.67
CA VAL A 135 0.02 -1.43 -3.97
C VAL A 135 -0.03 -0.28 -4.98
N ILE A 136 -1.19 0.40 -5.10
CA ILE A 136 -1.34 1.54 -6.01
C ILE A 136 -0.37 2.67 -5.65
N ILE A 137 -0.27 3.02 -4.36
CA ILE A 137 0.64 4.06 -3.87
C ILE A 137 2.10 3.68 -4.15
N SER A 138 2.49 2.42 -3.92
CA SER A 138 3.85 1.94 -4.18
C SER A 138 4.18 1.95 -5.68
N ILE A 139 3.24 1.62 -6.56
CA ILE A 139 3.43 1.75 -8.02
C ILE A 139 3.62 3.22 -8.41
N VAL A 140 2.79 4.13 -7.90
CA VAL A 140 2.91 5.56 -8.19
C VAL A 140 4.27 6.11 -7.72
N ALA A 141 4.70 5.72 -6.51
CA ALA A 141 6.01 6.11 -5.98
C ALA A 141 7.16 5.59 -6.87
N MET A 142 7.09 4.33 -7.30
CA MET A 142 8.08 3.73 -8.19
C MET A 142 8.15 4.47 -9.53
N VAL A 143 7.02 4.72 -10.19
CA VAL A 143 6.98 5.44 -11.47
C VAL A 143 7.55 6.86 -11.35
N GLN A 144 7.27 7.56 -10.25
CA GLN A 144 7.83 8.89 -9.99
C GLN A 144 9.36 8.83 -9.86
N SER A 145 9.90 7.85 -9.14
CA SER A 145 11.35 7.68 -8.99
C SER A 145 12.07 7.40 -10.32
N THR A 146 11.49 6.56 -11.19
CA THR A 146 12.06 6.27 -12.53
C THR A 146 12.01 7.50 -13.45
N ARG A 147 10.99 8.34 -13.34
CA ARG A 147 10.88 9.58 -14.14
C ARG A 147 11.91 10.62 -13.73
N ASP A 148 12.27 10.69 -12.45
CA ASP A 148 13.27 11.64 -11.95
C ASP A 148 14.67 11.25 -12.45
N GLY A 149 15.06 9.99 -12.30
CA GLY A 149 16.36 9.50 -12.79
C GLY A 149 16.57 9.62 -14.30
N ARG A 150 15.49 9.69 -15.11
CA ARG A 150 15.58 9.94 -16.55
C ARG A 150 15.97 11.39 -16.87
N LYS A 151 15.55 12.36 -16.06
CA LYS A 151 15.88 13.78 -16.30
C LYS A 151 17.36 14.06 -16.10
N ASP A 152 18.00 13.35 -15.18
CA ASP A 152 19.42 13.51 -14.87
C ASP A 152 20.34 12.85 -15.91
N SER A 153 19.81 11.91 -16.70
CA SER A 153 20.56 11.21 -17.77
C SER A 153 20.58 11.93 -19.12
N VAL A 154 19.94 13.10 -19.25
CA VAL A 154 20.04 13.93 -20.46
C VAL A 154 21.39 14.67 -20.42
N PRO A 155 22.33 14.41 -21.36
CA PRO A 155 23.60 15.13 -21.40
C PRO A 155 23.35 16.62 -21.57
N GLU A 156 24.01 17.46 -20.77
CA GLU A 156 23.96 18.93 -20.84
C GLU A 156 24.59 19.52 -22.12
N ASP A 157 24.89 18.68 -23.12
CA ASP A 157 25.54 19.09 -24.37
C ASP A 157 24.57 19.14 -25.57
N GLU A 158 23.28 18.83 -25.37
CA GLU A 158 22.26 19.10 -26.38
C GLU A 158 21.68 20.51 -26.13
N PRO A 159 21.86 21.48 -27.06
CA PRO A 159 21.36 22.82 -26.88
C PRO A 159 19.84 22.76 -26.72
N ARG A 160 19.35 23.13 -25.52
CA ARG A 160 17.92 23.26 -25.24
C ARG A 160 17.28 24.06 -26.38
N PRO A 161 16.33 23.52 -27.16
CA PRO A 161 15.48 24.37 -27.96
C PRO A 161 14.80 25.31 -26.98
N TYR A 162 15.04 26.61 -27.16
CA TYR A 162 14.36 27.66 -26.43
C TYR A 162 12.87 27.45 -26.64
N ILE A 163 12.21 26.74 -25.73
CA ILE A 163 10.77 26.83 -25.59
C ILE A 163 10.55 28.22 -25.05
N THR A 164 10.36 29.14 -25.99
CA THR A 164 9.82 30.47 -25.81
C THR A 164 8.58 30.27 -24.94
N LYS A 165 8.71 30.56 -23.65
CA LYS A 165 7.55 30.85 -22.83
C LYS A 165 6.81 31.93 -23.59
N ALA A 166 5.61 31.61 -24.07
CA ALA A 166 4.75 32.56 -24.74
C ALA A 166 4.62 33.79 -23.82
N ILE A 167 5.32 34.83 -24.21
CA ILE A 167 5.19 36.18 -23.68
C ILE A 167 3.73 36.55 -23.92
N LYS A 168 2.99 36.77 -22.83
CA LYS A 168 1.68 37.41 -22.88
C LYS A 168 1.95 38.88 -23.22
N PRO A 169 1.57 39.40 -24.41
CA PRO A 169 1.88 40.77 -24.77
C PRO A 169 0.73 41.67 -24.33
N ALA A 170 0.88 42.29 -23.16
CA ALA A 170 0.16 43.52 -22.80
C ALA A 170 0.70 44.03 -21.46
N GLU A 171 1.84 44.72 -21.47
CA GLU A 171 2.12 45.90 -20.60
C GLU A 171 3.55 46.43 -20.90
N TYR A 172 3.77 46.90 -22.13
CA TYR A 172 5.01 47.61 -22.50
C TYR A 172 4.63 48.91 -23.20
N ARG A 173 4.08 49.84 -22.42
CA ARG A 173 3.94 51.24 -22.74
C ARG A 173 3.94 51.96 -21.39
N ASP A 174 4.68 53.05 -21.28
CA ASP A 174 4.67 53.98 -20.14
C ASP A 174 5.70 53.77 -19.01
N SER A 175 7.00 53.68 -19.34
CA SER A 175 8.05 54.18 -18.41
C SER A 175 9.45 54.29 -19.05
N LEU A 176 9.59 55.13 -20.08
CA LEU A 176 10.83 55.87 -20.33
C LEU A 176 10.41 57.29 -20.77
N PRO A 177 10.65 58.30 -19.92
CA PRO A 177 11.82 59.18 -20.10
C PRO A 177 12.55 59.35 -18.75
N TYR A 178 13.86 59.57 -18.68
CA TYR A 178 14.51 60.84 -18.97
C TYR A 178 16.04 60.67 -19.08
N LEU A 179 16.59 61.26 -20.15
CA LEU A 179 17.83 62.08 -20.23
C LEU A 179 19.19 61.38 -20.05
N VAL A 180 20.09 61.33 -21.05
CA VAL A 180 20.76 62.42 -21.81
C VAL A 180 21.76 63.18 -20.91
N GLU A 181 23.05 62.93 -21.11
CA GLU A 181 24.03 63.85 -21.73
C GLU A 181 25.46 63.56 -21.23
N SER A 182 26.37 63.42 -22.21
CA SER A 182 27.81 63.75 -22.24
C SER A 182 28.73 63.38 -21.09
#